data_AF-A0A7J8JSQ5-F1
#
_entry.id   AF-A0A7J8JSQ5-F1
#
_cell.length_a   1.000
_cell.length_b   1.000
_cell.length_c   1.000
_cell.angle_alpha   90.00
_cell.angle_beta   90.00
_cell.angle_gamma   90.00
#
_symmetry.space_group_name_H-M   'P 1'
#
loop_
_entity.id
_entity.type
_entity.pdbx_description
1 polymer ?
#
loop_
_entity_poly.entity_id
_entity_poly.type
_entity_poly.pdbx_seq_one_letter_code
_entity_poly.pdbx_strand_id
1 'polypeptide(L)'
;MKNKDDECFGDDIEEIPDTDFDFEGNLALFDKAAVFEEIDTYERRSGTRSRGIPNERPTRYRHDENILEPEPIVYRRITVPHNVSKEFCTDSGLVVPSVSYELHKKLLSVAEKHGLTLERRLEMTGVCASQMALTLLGGPNRLNPKNVHQRPTVALLCGPHVKGAQGISCGRHLANHDVQVILFLPNFVKMLESITNELSLFSKTQGQQVSSLKDLPTSPVDLVINCLDCPENAFLRDQPWYKAAVAWANQNRAPVLSIDPPVHEVEQGIDAKWSLALGLPLPLGEHAGRVYLCDIGIPQQVFQEVGINYHSPFGCKFVIPLHSA
;
A
#
# COMPACT_ATOMS: atom_id res chain seq x y z
N MET A 1 -8.96 -15.74 -51.67
CA MET A 1 -8.00 -14.65 -51.41
C MET A 1 -7.11 -15.02 -50.24
N LYS A 2 -5.86 -15.38 -50.54
CA LYS A 2 -4.66 -15.10 -49.76
C LYS A 2 -3.54 -15.07 -50.79
N ASN A 3 -3.11 -13.87 -51.17
CA ASN A 3 -1.92 -13.69 -51.99
C ASN A 3 -0.74 -14.18 -51.14
N LYS A 4 0.00 -15.14 -51.67
CA LYS A 4 1.31 -15.50 -51.17
C LYS A 4 2.26 -14.43 -51.72
N ASP A 5 3.05 -13.80 -50.86
CA ASP A 5 4.05 -12.82 -51.30
C ASP A 5 5.19 -13.58 -52.01
N ASP A 6 5.09 -13.71 -53.33
CA ASP A 6 6.07 -14.40 -54.18
C ASP A 6 7.43 -13.68 -54.22
N GLU A 7 7.53 -12.43 -53.75
CA GLU A 7 8.80 -11.69 -53.65
C GLU A 7 9.71 -12.19 -52.51
N CYS A 8 9.19 -12.95 -51.53
CA CYS A 8 9.96 -13.37 -50.36
C CYS A 8 10.30 -14.88 -50.35
N PHE A 9 9.60 -15.70 -51.14
CA PHE A 9 9.73 -17.16 -51.13
C PHE A 9 9.61 -17.76 -52.55
N GLY A 10 10.12 -17.05 -53.55
CA GLY A 10 9.79 -17.25 -54.96
C GLY A 10 10.73 -18.13 -55.79
N ASP A 11 11.59 -18.98 -55.20
CA ASP A 11 12.35 -19.95 -55.98
C ASP A 11 12.22 -21.37 -55.40
N ASP A 12 11.83 -22.31 -56.25
CA ASP A 12 11.82 -23.74 -55.95
C ASP A 12 13.26 -24.22 -55.67
N ILE A 13 13.43 -25.03 -54.61
CA ILE A 13 14.73 -25.51 -54.09
C ILE A 13 15.43 -26.50 -55.05
N GLU A 14 14.98 -26.62 -56.30
CA GLU A 14 15.49 -27.59 -57.29
C GLU A 14 16.68 -27.09 -58.12
N GLU A 15 17.11 -25.82 -58.00
CA GLU A 15 18.35 -25.29 -58.60
C GLU A 15 19.42 -24.98 -57.55
N ILE A 16 19.76 -25.94 -56.69
CA ILE A 16 21.05 -25.89 -55.99
C ILE A 16 22.08 -26.47 -56.97
N PRO A 17 22.99 -25.67 -57.56
CA PRO A 17 24.03 -26.22 -58.41
C PRO A 17 24.87 -27.20 -57.57
N ASP A 18 25.04 -28.43 -58.08
CA ASP A 18 25.83 -29.53 -57.48
C ASP A 18 27.35 -29.23 -57.38
N THR A 19 27.73 -27.97 -57.56
CA THR A 19 29.09 -27.47 -57.37
C THR A 19 29.22 -26.96 -55.93
N ASP A 20 29.96 -27.70 -55.10
CA ASP A 20 30.36 -27.21 -53.78
C ASP A 20 30.97 -25.80 -53.92
N PHE A 21 30.43 -24.84 -53.17
CA PHE A 21 30.94 -23.48 -53.15
C PHE A 21 32.39 -23.50 -52.64
N ASP A 22 33.34 -23.17 -53.52
CA ASP A 22 34.77 -23.19 -53.20
C ASP A 22 35.14 -21.97 -52.33
N PHE A 23 34.93 -22.14 -51.01
CA PHE A 23 35.29 -21.14 -50.00
C PHE A 23 36.80 -20.87 -49.99
N GLU A 24 37.63 -21.86 -50.31
CA GLU A 24 39.09 -21.77 -50.20
C GLU A 24 39.67 -21.00 -51.41
N GLY A 25 39.18 -21.27 -52.61
CA GLY A 25 39.52 -20.53 -53.84
C GLY A 25 39.06 -19.07 -53.80
N ASN A 26 37.86 -18.80 -53.29
CA ASN A 26 37.37 -17.43 -53.12
C ASN A 26 38.13 -16.66 -52.02
N LEU A 27 38.55 -17.33 -50.95
CA LEU A 27 39.40 -16.72 -49.92
C LEU A 27 40.80 -16.39 -50.46
N ALA A 28 41.34 -17.24 -51.35
CA ALA A 28 42.64 -17.04 -51.99
C ALA A 28 42.64 -15.88 -53.01
N LEU A 29 41.50 -15.54 -53.59
CA LEU A 29 41.32 -14.36 -54.43
C LEU A 29 41.28 -13.05 -53.63
N PHE A 30 41.07 -13.13 -52.31
CA PHE A 30 41.04 -11.97 -51.44
C PHE A 30 42.45 -11.66 -50.91
N ASP A 31 43.14 -10.75 -51.59
CA ASP A 31 44.45 -10.26 -51.14
C ASP A 31 44.29 -9.36 -49.91
N LYS A 32 44.26 -10.01 -48.76
CA LYS A 32 44.15 -9.36 -47.45
C LYS A 32 45.27 -8.35 -47.24
N ALA A 33 46.48 -8.63 -47.72
CA ALA A 33 47.63 -7.76 -47.52
C ALA A 33 47.47 -6.46 -48.31
N ALA A 34 47.03 -6.53 -49.56
CA ALA A 34 46.75 -5.34 -50.37
C ALA A 34 45.66 -4.45 -49.76
N VAL A 35 44.59 -5.05 -49.23
CA VAL A 35 43.50 -4.30 -48.56
C VAL A 35 44.00 -3.62 -47.28
N PHE A 36 44.81 -4.31 -46.47
CA PHE A 36 45.39 -3.69 -45.27
C PHE A 36 46.39 -2.58 -45.61
N GLU A 37 47.16 -2.73 -46.68
CA GLU A 37 48.08 -1.69 -47.15
C GLU A 37 47.32 -0.46 -47.68
N GLU A 38 46.19 -0.65 -48.37
CA GLU A 38 45.31 0.44 -48.80
C GLU A 38 44.72 1.19 -47.59
N ILE A 39 44.27 0.46 -46.56
CA ILE A 39 43.75 1.04 -45.30
C ILE A 39 44.82 1.85 -44.58
N ASP A 40 46.04 1.31 -44.40
CA ASP A 40 47.16 2.01 -43.76
C ASP A 40 47.57 3.27 -44.55
N THR A 41 47.51 3.20 -45.88
CA THR A 41 47.83 4.35 -46.75
C THR A 41 46.76 5.43 -46.65
N TYR A 42 45.49 5.03 -46.49
CA TYR A 42 44.35 5.94 -46.31
C TYR A 42 44.40 6.64 -44.94
N GLU A 43 44.78 5.92 -43.87
CA GLU A 43 44.96 6.49 -42.52
C GLU A 43 46.12 7.49 -42.47
N ARG A 44 47.21 7.25 -43.22
CA ARG A 44 48.36 8.20 -43.29
C ARG A 44 48.06 9.46 -44.10
N ARG A 45 47.18 9.40 -45.10
CA ARG A 45 46.82 10.55 -45.97
C ARG A 45 45.73 11.43 -45.36
N SER A 46 44.83 10.87 -44.55
CA SER A 46 43.79 11.64 -43.85
C SER A 46 44.34 12.16 -42.53
N GLY A 47 45.10 13.26 -42.59
CA GLY A 47 45.63 13.93 -41.41
C GLY A 47 44.58 14.12 -40.32
N THR A 48 44.81 13.53 -39.16
CA THR A 48 44.12 13.79 -37.88
C THR A 48 42.59 13.83 -37.96
N ARG A 49 41.97 12.66 -38.15
CA ARG A 49 40.81 12.32 -37.30
C ARG A 49 41.30 11.31 -36.29
N SER A 50 41.62 11.78 -35.08
CA SER A 50 41.86 10.95 -33.91
C SER A 50 40.60 10.12 -33.61
N ARG A 51 40.38 9.03 -34.36
CA ARG A 51 39.86 7.82 -33.76
C ARG A 51 40.99 7.37 -32.86
N GLY A 52 40.78 7.55 -31.56
CA GLY A 52 41.80 7.36 -30.56
C GLY A 52 42.59 6.10 -30.84
N ILE A 53 43.92 6.22 -30.70
CA ILE A 53 44.80 5.12 -30.36
C ILE A 53 44.00 4.17 -29.45
N PRO A 54 44.05 2.84 -29.63
CA PRO A 54 43.60 1.96 -28.58
C PRO A 54 44.53 2.19 -27.38
N ASN A 55 44.24 3.26 -26.62
CA ASN A 55 44.54 3.30 -25.21
C ASN A 55 44.07 1.95 -24.71
N GLU A 56 44.96 1.26 -24.01
CA GLU A 56 44.73 0.00 -23.30
C GLU A 56 43.38 0.04 -22.58
N ARG A 57 42.30 -0.21 -23.31
CA ARG A 57 40.98 -0.33 -22.73
C ARG A 57 40.97 -1.75 -22.20
N PRO A 58 40.79 -1.92 -20.88
CA PRO A 58 40.75 -3.25 -20.31
C PRO A 58 39.76 -4.10 -21.09
N THR A 59 40.16 -5.34 -21.40
CA THR A 59 39.39 -6.29 -22.23
C THR A 59 38.03 -6.67 -21.64
N ARG A 60 37.72 -6.19 -20.44
CA ARG A 60 36.43 -6.34 -19.79
C ARG A 60 35.98 -5.00 -19.24
N TYR A 61 34.81 -4.59 -19.71
CA TYR A 61 33.99 -3.59 -19.03
C TYR A 61 33.78 -4.01 -17.57
N ARG A 62 33.82 -3.05 -16.65
CA ARG A 62 33.35 -3.33 -15.29
C ARG A 62 31.85 -3.64 -15.34
N HIS A 63 31.37 -4.39 -14.35
CA HIS A 63 29.99 -4.84 -14.29
C HIS A 63 28.95 -3.70 -14.26
N ASP A 64 29.38 -2.47 -14.01
CA ASP A 64 28.61 -1.24 -13.87
C ASP A 64 28.82 -0.22 -15.01
N GLU A 65 29.79 -0.44 -15.91
CA GLU A 65 30.28 0.59 -16.84
C GLU A 65 29.32 0.96 -17.97
N ASN A 66 28.31 0.11 -18.25
CA ASN A 66 27.26 0.36 -19.24
C ASN A 66 25.87 -0.04 -18.70
N ILE A 67 25.68 -0.02 -17.39
CA ILE A 67 24.36 -0.18 -16.80
C ILE A 67 23.67 1.20 -16.85
N LEU A 68 22.56 1.30 -17.59
CA LEU A 68 21.63 2.42 -17.41
C LEU A 68 21.16 2.36 -15.96
N GLU A 69 21.45 3.39 -15.17
CA GLU A 69 20.87 3.48 -13.82
C GLU A 69 19.36 3.30 -13.97
N PRO A 70 18.73 2.33 -13.27
CA PRO A 70 17.30 2.16 -13.35
C PRO A 70 16.68 3.41 -12.74
N GLU A 71 16.26 4.36 -13.57
CA GLU A 71 15.29 5.36 -13.14
C GLU A 71 14.11 4.56 -12.58
N PRO A 72 13.75 4.73 -11.31
CA PRO A 72 12.64 3.99 -10.74
C PRO A 72 11.43 4.31 -11.60
N ILE A 73 10.89 3.30 -12.29
CA ILE A 73 9.70 3.49 -13.11
C ILE A 73 8.57 3.83 -12.13
N VAL A 74 8.29 5.11 -11.98
CA VAL A 74 7.25 5.60 -11.09
C VAL A 74 5.91 5.26 -11.74
N TYR A 75 5.37 4.10 -11.40
CA TYR A 75 4.10 3.62 -11.95
C TYR A 75 2.93 4.39 -11.31
N ARG A 76 2.63 5.57 -11.87
CA ARG A 76 1.47 6.40 -11.48
C ARG A 76 0.22 5.93 -12.21
N ARG A 77 -0.60 5.13 -11.50
CA ARG A 77 -1.89 4.63 -12.01
C ARG A 77 -3.10 5.29 -11.34
N ILE A 78 -2.88 6.06 -10.27
CA ILE A 78 -3.89 6.84 -9.56
C ILE A 78 -3.57 8.33 -9.75
N THR A 79 -4.55 9.11 -10.21
CA THR A 79 -4.42 10.56 -10.38
C THR A 79 -5.59 11.26 -9.70
N VAL A 80 -5.29 12.26 -8.89
CA VAL A 80 -6.27 13.05 -8.13
C VAL A 80 -6.37 14.46 -8.71
N PRO A 81 -7.53 15.14 -8.60
CA PRO A 81 -7.77 16.42 -9.26
C PRO A 81 -7.14 17.63 -8.56
N HIS A 82 -6.63 17.47 -7.33
CA HIS A 82 -6.02 18.54 -6.53
C HIS A 82 -4.51 18.31 -6.38
N ASN A 83 -3.78 19.38 -6.01
CA ASN A 83 -2.37 19.26 -5.66
C ASN A 83 -2.19 18.26 -4.51
N VAL A 84 -1.35 17.25 -4.75
CA VAL A 84 -1.05 16.20 -3.79
C VAL A 84 -0.10 16.77 -2.74
N SER A 85 -0.48 16.72 -1.47
CA SER A 85 0.39 17.18 -0.38
C SER A 85 1.41 16.13 0.03
N LYS A 86 1.03 14.84 -0.03
CA LYS A 86 1.91 13.70 0.28
C LYS A 86 1.64 12.52 -0.64
N GLU A 87 2.70 11.84 -1.05
CA GLU A 87 2.61 10.63 -1.85
C GLU A 87 3.15 9.43 -1.08
N PHE A 88 2.53 8.29 -1.33
CA PHE A 88 2.97 7.01 -0.82
C PHE A 88 3.27 6.07 -1.98
N CYS A 89 4.08 5.05 -1.75
CA CYS A 89 4.33 3.98 -2.69
C CYS A 89 4.05 2.60 -2.05
N THR A 90 3.58 1.66 -2.85
CA THR A 90 3.43 0.26 -2.45
C THR A 90 4.77 -0.48 -2.52
N ASP A 91 4.83 -1.71 -1.98
CA ASP A 91 6.00 -2.60 -2.14
C ASP A 91 6.40 -2.85 -3.61
N SER A 92 5.46 -2.69 -4.55
CA SER A 92 5.68 -2.84 -6.00
C SER A 92 5.99 -1.53 -6.71
N GLY A 93 6.19 -0.42 -5.98
CA GLY A 93 6.48 0.90 -6.55
C GLY A 93 5.29 1.61 -7.18
N LEU A 94 4.04 1.17 -6.94
CA LEU A 94 2.85 1.90 -7.41
C LEU A 94 2.65 3.13 -6.53
N VAL A 95 2.54 4.30 -7.13
CA VAL A 95 2.29 5.55 -6.40
C VAL A 95 0.81 5.65 -6.04
N VAL A 96 0.55 5.83 -4.74
CA VAL A 96 -0.75 6.10 -4.15
C VAL A 96 -0.75 7.52 -3.59
N PRO A 97 -1.38 8.50 -4.26
CA PRO A 97 -1.45 9.86 -3.77
C PRO A 97 -2.37 9.97 -2.56
N SER A 98 -2.05 10.89 -1.64
CA SER A 98 -2.99 11.27 -0.59
C SER A 98 -4.11 12.17 -1.12
N VAL A 99 -5.25 12.16 -0.44
CA VAL A 99 -6.42 12.99 -0.73
C VAL A 99 -6.77 13.88 0.46
N SER A 100 -7.39 15.04 0.20
CA SER A 100 -7.92 15.88 1.27
C SER A 100 -9.07 15.19 2.00
N TYR A 101 -9.33 15.62 3.24
CA TYR A 101 -10.44 15.10 4.03
C TYR A 101 -11.79 15.33 3.34
N GLU A 102 -11.97 16.50 2.72
CA GLU A 102 -13.20 16.88 2.01
C GLU A 102 -13.44 15.98 0.79
N LEU A 103 -12.38 15.67 0.02
CA LEU A 103 -12.47 14.78 -1.13
C LEU A 103 -12.75 13.34 -0.69
N HIS A 104 -12.12 12.88 0.39
CA HIS A 104 -12.37 11.56 0.97
C HIS A 104 -13.83 11.43 1.46
N LYS A 105 -14.33 12.42 2.18
CA LYS A 105 -15.74 12.47 2.61
C LYS A 105 -16.70 12.50 1.43
N LYS A 106 -16.40 13.28 0.38
CA LYS A 106 -17.19 13.33 -0.86
C LYS A 106 -17.21 11.96 -1.55
N LEU A 107 -16.06 11.30 -1.66
CA LEU A 107 -15.94 9.96 -2.24
C LEU A 107 -16.83 8.94 -1.51
N LEU A 108 -16.77 8.92 -0.17
CA LEU A 108 -17.62 8.04 0.64
C LEU A 108 -19.11 8.36 0.48
N SER A 109 -19.47 9.64 0.39
CA SER A 109 -20.85 10.06 0.15
C SER A 109 -21.38 9.61 -1.22
N VAL A 110 -20.55 9.66 -2.26
CA VAL A 110 -20.93 9.16 -3.60
C VAL A 110 -21.04 7.63 -3.58
N ALA A 111 -20.11 6.93 -2.92
CA ALA A 111 -20.18 5.47 -2.77
C ALA A 111 -21.49 5.02 -2.09
N GLU A 112 -21.91 5.76 -1.05
CA GLU A 112 -23.16 5.50 -0.34
C GLU A 112 -24.40 5.69 -1.23
N LYS A 113 -24.41 6.73 -2.08
CA LYS A 113 -25.49 6.93 -3.07
C LYS A 113 -25.60 5.78 -4.07
N HIS A 114 -24.48 5.12 -4.38
CA HIS A 114 -24.43 3.95 -5.27
C HIS A 114 -24.61 2.60 -4.54
N GLY A 115 -25.05 2.61 -3.27
CA GLY A 115 -25.44 1.41 -2.54
C GLY A 115 -24.35 0.76 -1.68
N LEU A 116 -23.16 1.37 -1.57
CA LEU A 116 -22.16 0.99 -0.58
C LEU A 116 -22.46 1.70 0.75
N THR A 117 -23.50 1.24 1.45
CA THR A 117 -24.03 1.83 2.69
C THR A 117 -23.01 1.88 3.84
N LEU A 118 -23.22 2.74 4.82
CA LEU A 118 -22.35 2.86 5.99
C LEU A 118 -22.11 1.52 6.70
N GLU A 119 -23.17 0.75 6.98
CA GLU A 119 -23.07 -0.58 7.61
C GLU A 119 -22.20 -1.56 6.81
N ARG A 120 -22.29 -1.55 5.47
CA ARG A 120 -21.45 -2.39 4.60
C ARG A 120 -19.98 -2.00 4.71
N ARG A 121 -19.70 -0.69 4.77
CA ARG A 121 -18.34 -0.18 4.96
C ARG A 121 -17.82 -0.50 6.36
N LEU A 122 -18.65 -0.40 7.40
CA LEU A 122 -18.30 -0.75 8.78
C LEU A 122 -17.95 -2.24 8.91
N GLU A 123 -18.75 -3.14 8.32
CA GLU A 123 -18.48 -4.58 8.31
C GLU A 123 -17.17 -4.87 7.57
N MET A 124 -16.99 -4.33 6.35
CA MET A 124 -15.77 -4.54 5.56
C MET A 124 -14.52 -4.01 6.27
N THR A 125 -14.62 -2.82 6.86
CA THR A 125 -13.53 -2.21 7.65
C THR A 125 -13.21 -3.08 8.86
N GLY A 126 -14.21 -3.56 9.60
CA GLY A 126 -14.01 -4.42 10.76
C GLY A 126 -13.33 -5.74 10.40
N VAL A 127 -13.75 -6.39 9.32
CA VAL A 127 -13.12 -7.62 8.81
C VAL A 127 -11.66 -7.37 8.44
N CYS A 128 -11.37 -6.36 7.61
CA CYS A 128 -10.01 -6.13 7.14
C CYS A 128 -9.07 -5.61 8.25
N ALA A 129 -9.56 -4.72 9.12
CA ALA A 129 -8.78 -4.22 10.24
C ALA A 129 -8.50 -5.33 11.27
N SER A 130 -9.46 -6.22 11.53
CA SER A 130 -9.23 -7.36 12.42
C SER A 130 -8.24 -8.35 11.82
N GLN A 131 -8.28 -8.63 10.51
CA GLN A 131 -7.27 -9.47 9.83
C GLN A 131 -5.86 -8.88 9.94
N MET A 132 -5.71 -7.56 9.79
CA MET A 132 -4.45 -6.87 10.03
C MET A 132 -4.03 -7.02 11.50
N ALA A 133 -4.91 -6.74 12.46
CA ALA A 133 -4.60 -6.85 13.88
C ALA A 133 -4.23 -8.28 14.31
N LEU A 134 -4.91 -9.31 13.80
CA LEU A 134 -4.56 -10.72 14.05
C LEU A 134 -3.15 -11.06 13.53
N THR A 135 -2.77 -10.49 12.39
CA THR A 135 -1.40 -10.62 11.85
C THR A 135 -0.38 -9.96 12.79
N LEU A 136 -0.69 -8.77 13.31
CA LEU A 136 0.17 -8.05 14.25
C LEU A 136 0.32 -8.79 15.60
N LEU A 137 -0.71 -9.51 16.03
CA LEU A 137 -0.71 -10.30 17.27
C LEU A 137 0.08 -11.62 17.16
N GLY A 138 0.71 -11.92 16.03
CA GLY A 138 1.51 -13.12 15.81
C GLY A 138 0.82 -14.21 14.96
N GLY A 139 -0.37 -13.92 14.43
CA GLY A 139 -1.04 -14.75 13.43
C GLY A 139 -1.34 -16.18 13.89
N PRO A 140 -1.31 -17.16 12.96
CA PRO A 140 -1.71 -18.54 13.24
C PRO A 140 -0.89 -19.23 14.34
N ASN A 141 0.35 -18.80 14.55
CA ASN A 141 1.25 -19.40 15.54
C ASN A 141 0.75 -19.13 16.97
N ARG A 142 0.23 -17.93 17.23
CA ARG A 142 -0.29 -17.55 18.55
C ARG A 142 -1.76 -17.93 18.71
N LEU A 143 -2.57 -17.75 17.66
CA LEU A 143 -4.03 -17.93 17.66
C LEU A 143 -4.46 -19.37 17.30
N ASN A 144 -3.64 -20.36 17.61
CA ASN A 144 -3.98 -21.75 17.39
C ASN A 144 -5.12 -22.16 18.37
N PRO A 145 -6.23 -22.76 17.90
CA PRO A 145 -7.31 -23.22 18.78
C PRO A 145 -6.85 -24.19 19.89
N LYS A 146 -5.71 -24.88 19.70
CA LYS A 146 -5.10 -25.74 20.71
C LYS A 146 -4.36 -24.98 21.82
N ASN A 147 -4.04 -23.71 21.61
CA ASN A 147 -3.31 -22.85 22.55
C ASN A 147 -4.28 -21.99 23.38
N VAL A 148 -5.06 -22.65 24.23
CA VAL A 148 -6.12 -21.98 25.02
C VAL A 148 -5.54 -21.11 26.15
N HIS A 149 -4.29 -21.34 26.55
CA HIS A 149 -3.72 -20.78 27.78
C HIS A 149 -3.12 -19.38 27.64
N GLN A 150 -2.97 -18.84 26.42
CA GLN A 150 -2.30 -17.55 26.17
C GLN A 150 -2.99 -16.73 25.05
N ARG A 151 -4.31 -16.57 25.17
CA ARG A 151 -5.08 -15.71 24.25
C ARG A 151 -4.58 -14.26 24.34
N PRO A 152 -4.35 -13.57 23.21
CA PRO A 152 -3.89 -12.19 23.25
C PRO A 152 -4.98 -11.26 23.77
N THR A 153 -4.56 -10.20 24.47
CA THR A 153 -5.45 -9.17 25.00
C THR A 153 -5.33 -7.89 24.18
N VAL A 154 -6.47 -7.38 23.72
CA VAL A 154 -6.57 -6.14 22.94
C VAL A 154 -7.44 -5.15 23.68
N ALA A 155 -6.88 -3.96 23.96
CA ALA A 155 -7.66 -2.83 24.45
C ALA A 155 -8.08 -1.96 23.28
N LEU A 156 -9.37 -1.63 23.21
CA LEU A 156 -9.96 -0.93 22.08
C LEU A 156 -10.55 0.39 22.55
N LEU A 157 -9.99 1.51 22.09
CA LEU A 157 -10.33 2.86 22.54
C LEU A 157 -11.19 3.54 21.48
N CYS A 158 -12.50 3.62 21.69
CA CYS A 158 -13.44 4.20 20.72
C CYS A 158 -14.07 5.51 21.20
N GLY A 159 -14.19 6.47 20.28
CA GLY A 159 -14.98 7.67 20.47
C GLY A 159 -16.45 7.50 20.03
N PRO A 160 -17.37 8.39 20.45
CA PRO A 160 -18.80 8.31 20.14
C PRO A 160 -19.15 8.83 18.73
N HIS A 161 -18.52 8.28 17.70
CA HIS A 161 -18.69 8.73 16.32
C HIS A 161 -18.41 7.58 15.34
N VAL A 162 -18.62 7.83 14.05
CA VAL A 162 -18.45 6.81 13.00
C VAL A 162 -17.09 6.09 13.04
N LYS A 163 -15.99 6.79 13.34
CA LYS A 163 -14.68 6.16 13.50
C LYS A 163 -14.60 5.20 14.70
N GLY A 164 -15.31 5.50 15.79
CA GLY A 164 -15.46 4.56 16.90
C GLY A 164 -16.27 3.32 16.52
N ALA A 165 -17.28 3.47 15.65
CA ALA A 165 -18.04 2.31 15.14
C ALA A 165 -17.16 1.37 14.30
N GLN A 166 -16.22 1.91 13.50
CA GLN A 166 -15.21 1.10 12.79
C GLN A 166 -14.37 0.27 13.77
N GLY A 167 -13.95 0.90 14.88
CA GLY A 167 -13.25 0.22 15.97
C GLY A 167 -14.09 -0.89 16.61
N ILE A 168 -15.36 -0.63 16.93
CA ILE A 168 -16.26 -1.63 17.56
C ILE A 168 -16.46 -2.82 16.63
N SER A 169 -16.68 -2.57 15.33
CA SER A 169 -16.75 -3.62 14.30
C SER A 169 -15.48 -4.47 14.28
N CYS A 170 -14.29 -3.84 14.25
CA CYS A 170 -13.01 -4.54 14.36
C CYS A 170 -12.90 -5.37 15.65
N GLY A 171 -13.27 -4.80 16.80
CA GLY A 171 -13.26 -5.46 18.09
C GLY A 171 -14.19 -6.68 18.15
N ARG A 172 -15.38 -6.61 17.54
CA ARG A 172 -16.31 -7.74 17.40
C ARG A 172 -15.67 -8.88 16.61
N HIS A 173 -15.06 -8.59 15.47
CA HIS A 173 -14.38 -9.63 14.68
C HIS A 173 -13.20 -10.24 15.43
N LEU A 174 -12.40 -9.43 16.15
CA LEU A 174 -11.32 -9.94 17.00
C LEU A 174 -11.85 -10.88 18.09
N ALA A 175 -12.94 -10.49 18.77
CA ALA A 175 -13.58 -11.34 19.78
C ALA A 175 -14.06 -12.67 19.18
N ASN A 176 -14.66 -12.65 17.98
CA ASN A 176 -15.06 -13.88 17.27
C ASN A 176 -13.87 -14.81 16.97
N HIS A 177 -12.65 -14.29 16.90
CA HIS A 177 -11.40 -15.03 16.72
C HIS A 177 -10.66 -15.33 18.04
N ASP A 178 -11.39 -15.46 19.16
CA ASP A 178 -10.88 -15.84 20.49
C ASP A 178 -9.86 -14.86 21.11
N VAL A 179 -9.78 -13.63 20.60
CA VAL A 179 -9.01 -12.55 21.21
C VAL A 179 -9.76 -11.99 22.43
N GLN A 180 -9.06 -11.72 23.53
CA GLN A 180 -9.65 -11.03 24.68
C GLN A 180 -9.76 -9.54 24.37
N VAL A 181 -10.94 -9.09 23.99
CA VAL A 181 -11.20 -7.69 23.63
C VAL A 181 -11.85 -6.94 24.79
N ILE A 182 -11.23 -5.85 25.23
CA ILE A 182 -11.81 -4.90 26.19
C ILE A 182 -12.03 -3.57 25.47
N LEU A 183 -13.29 -3.25 25.18
CA LEU A 183 -13.73 -2.04 24.50
C LEU A 183 -14.02 -0.94 25.51
N PHE A 184 -13.24 0.15 25.47
CA PHE A 184 -13.57 1.41 26.11
C PHE A 184 -14.43 2.27 25.20
N LEU A 185 -15.61 2.65 25.69
CA LEU A 185 -16.48 3.64 25.06
C LEU A 185 -17.09 4.54 26.14
N PRO A 186 -16.90 5.87 26.09
CA PRO A 186 -17.43 6.76 27.11
C PRO A 186 -18.96 6.81 27.05
N ASN A 187 -19.60 7.15 28.16
CA ASN A 187 -21.05 7.32 28.20
C ASN A 187 -21.45 8.67 27.59
N PHE A 188 -22.39 8.66 26.64
CA PHE A 188 -22.95 9.86 26.03
C PHE A 188 -24.48 9.83 26.08
N VAL A 189 -25.08 11.03 26.19
CA VAL A 189 -26.53 11.19 26.30
C VAL A 189 -27.25 10.77 25.01
N LYS A 190 -26.65 11.06 23.85
CA LYS A 190 -27.18 10.70 22.53
C LYS A 190 -26.19 9.80 21.81
N MET A 191 -26.55 8.53 21.65
CA MET A 191 -25.77 7.56 20.90
C MET A 191 -26.10 7.66 19.41
N LEU A 192 -25.07 7.63 18.56
CA LEU A 192 -25.26 7.51 17.12
C LEU A 192 -25.78 6.11 16.76
N GLU A 193 -26.64 6.03 15.76
CA GLU A 193 -27.20 4.76 15.28
C GLU A 193 -26.12 3.74 14.90
N SER A 194 -25.06 4.17 14.22
CA SER A 194 -23.93 3.30 13.87
C SER A 194 -23.25 2.67 15.09
N ILE A 195 -23.08 3.42 16.18
CA ILE A 195 -22.53 2.89 17.44
C ILE A 195 -23.52 1.93 18.08
N THR A 196 -24.81 2.28 18.14
CA THR A 196 -25.85 1.42 18.72
C THR A 196 -25.91 0.06 18.02
N ASN A 197 -25.86 0.05 16.69
CA ASN A 197 -25.89 -1.18 15.89
C ASN A 197 -24.64 -2.04 16.13
N GLU A 198 -23.45 -1.45 16.10
CA GLU A 198 -22.19 -2.19 16.34
C GLU A 198 -22.08 -2.68 17.79
N LEU A 199 -22.53 -1.91 18.78
CA LEU A 199 -22.58 -2.36 20.18
C LEU A 199 -23.57 -3.50 20.38
N SER A 200 -24.72 -3.45 19.70
CA SER A 200 -25.71 -4.54 19.74
C SER A 200 -25.08 -5.86 19.28
N LEU A 201 -24.32 -5.83 18.19
CA LEU A 201 -23.59 -7.01 17.70
C LEU A 201 -22.42 -7.38 18.63
N PHE A 202 -21.63 -6.42 19.10
CA PHE A 202 -20.51 -6.65 20.02
C PHE A 202 -20.97 -7.32 21.32
N SER A 203 -22.15 -6.95 21.84
CA SER A 203 -22.76 -7.54 23.05
C SER A 203 -23.09 -9.04 22.92
N LYS A 204 -23.09 -9.58 21.70
CA LYS A 204 -23.28 -11.02 21.43
C LYS A 204 -21.96 -11.79 21.35
N THR A 205 -20.83 -11.11 21.53
CA THR A 205 -19.50 -11.73 21.65
C THR A 205 -19.10 -11.88 23.13
N GLN A 206 -17.98 -12.55 23.37
CA GLN A 206 -17.32 -12.64 24.67
C GLN A 206 -16.47 -11.39 25.03
N GLY A 207 -16.47 -10.37 24.18
CA GLY A 207 -15.77 -9.11 24.44
C GLY A 207 -16.40 -8.33 25.60
N GLN A 208 -15.57 -7.61 26.36
CA GLN A 208 -16.01 -6.80 27.49
C GLN A 208 -16.14 -5.33 27.07
N GLN A 209 -17.29 -4.72 27.28
CA GLN A 209 -17.46 -3.27 27.15
C GLN A 209 -17.27 -2.60 28.51
N VAL A 210 -16.47 -1.54 28.55
CA VAL A 210 -16.24 -0.70 29.74
C VAL A 210 -16.47 0.76 29.37
N SER A 211 -16.98 1.54 30.33
CA SER A 211 -17.14 3.00 30.18
C SER A 211 -16.15 3.80 31.01
N SER A 212 -15.36 3.11 31.84
CA SER A 212 -14.32 3.69 32.68
C SER A 212 -12.97 3.11 32.29
N LEU A 213 -11.97 3.99 32.15
CA LEU A 213 -10.58 3.60 31.87
C LEU A 213 -9.95 2.82 33.04
N LYS A 214 -10.53 2.90 34.24
CA LYS A 214 -10.05 2.14 35.41
C LYS A 214 -10.35 0.65 35.29
N ASP A 215 -11.31 0.27 34.45
CA ASP A 215 -11.69 -1.12 34.22
C ASP A 215 -10.85 -1.76 33.10
N LEU A 216 -9.98 -0.98 32.45
CA LEU A 216 -8.99 -1.50 31.52
C LEU A 216 -7.84 -2.20 32.27
N PRO A 217 -7.16 -3.18 31.65
CA PRO A 217 -6.04 -3.87 32.28
C PRO A 217 -4.94 -2.90 32.73
N THR A 218 -4.49 -3.06 33.98
CA THR A 218 -3.34 -2.30 34.51
C THR A 218 -2.01 -2.82 33.98
N SER A 219 -1.95 -4.11 33.64
CA SER A 219 -0.80 -4.69 32.94
C SER A 219 -0.80 -4.30 31.46
N PRO A 220 0.39 -4.22 30.83
CA PRO A 220 0.50 -4.02 29.38
C PRO A 220 -0.32 -5.06 28.61
N VAL A 221 -1.12 -4.60 27.66
CA VAL A 221 -1.85 -5.48 26.73
C VAL A 221 -0.98 -5.81 25.51
N ASP A 222 -1.43 -6.71 24.65
CA ASP A 222 -0.67 -7.08 23.44
C ASP A 222 -0.77 -6.03 22.33
N LEU A 223 -1.93 -5.38 22.22
CA LEU A 223 -2.22 -4.35 21.22
C LEU A 223 -3.27 -3.38 21.75
N VAL A 224 -3.05 -2.08 21.50
CA VAL A 224 -4.07 -1.04 21.68
C VAL A 224 -4.57 -0.63 20.30
N ILE A 225 -5.89 -0.63 20.11
CA ILE A 225 -6.53 -0.11 18.90
C ILE A 225 -7.14 1.26 19.21
N ASN A 226 -6.69 2.30 18.50
CA ASN A 226 -7.11 3.67 18.69
C ASN A 226 -8.11 4.11 17.60
N CYS A 227 -9.32 4.46 18.05
CA CYS A 227 -10.42 4.99 17.26
C CYS A 227 -11.10 6.16 18.00
N LEU A 228 -10.33 6.93 18.78
CA LEU A 228 -10.83 7.96 19.71
C LEU A 228 -11.25 9.26 19.02
N ASP A 229 -10.65 9.59 17.89
CA ASP A 229 -10.75 10.93 17.29
C ASP A 229 -11.59 10.93 16.01
N CYS A 230 -12.22 12.06 15.72
CA CYS A 230 -12.98 12.31 14.50
C CYS A 230 -12.83 13.78 14.09
N PRO A 231 -12.42 14.07 12.84
CA PRO A 231 -12.21 15.44 12.38
C PRO A 231 -13.43 16.37 12.56
N GLU A 232 -14.65 15.81 12.51
CA GLU A 232 -15.89 16.58 12.64
C GLU A 232 -16.23 16.96 14.09
N ASN A 233 -15.59 16.32 15.07
CA ASN A 233 -15.89 16.48 16.48
C ASN A 233 -14.65 16.94 17.27
N ALA A 234 -13.96 17.97 16.78
CA ALA A 234 -12.72 18.47 17.38
C ALA A 234 -12.87 18.84 18.87
N PHE A 235 -14.05 19.30 19.31
CA PHE A 235 -14.36 19.63 20.70
C PHE A 235 -14.30 18.43 21.66
N LEU A 236 -14.38 17.18 21.15
CA LEU A 236 -14.24 15.98 21.98
C LEU A 236 -12.84 15.86 22.59
N ARG A 237 -11.81 16.41 21.92
CA ARG A 237 -10.41 16.37 22.38
C ARG A 237 -10.20 17.08 23.71
N ASP A 238 -11.03 18.09 24.00
CA ASP A 238 -10.95 18.85 25.25
C ASP A 238 -11.61 18.14 26.44
N GLN A 239 -12.43 17.11 26.18
CA GLN A 239 -13.16 16.43 27.23
C GLN A 239 -12.23 15.65 28.17
N PRO A 240 -12.53 15.60 29.49
CA PRO A 240 -11.68 14.92 30.46
C PRO A 240 -11.44 13.44 30.15
N TRP A 241 -12.46 12.73 29.64
CA TRP A 241 -12.34 11.32 29.29
C TRP A 241 -11.38 11.10 28.11
N TYR A 242 -11.32 12.03 27.15
CA TYR A 242 -10.45 11.92 25.98
C TYR A 242 -9.00 12.04 26.41
N LYS A 243 -8.68 13.09 27.18
CA LYS A 243 -7.33 13.30 27.74
C LYS A 243 -6.90 12.13 28.63
N ALA A 244 -7.82 11.58 29.42
CA ALA A 244 -7.55 10.40 30.23
C ALA A 244 -7.30 9.14 29.38
N ALA A 245 -8.03 8.96 28.26
CA ALA A 245 -7.86 7.81 27.36
C ALA A 245 -6.52 7.86 26.63
N VAL A 246 -6.13 9.05 26.16
CA VAL A 246 -4.80 9.31 25.59
C VAL A 246 -3.70 9.02 26.62
N ALA A 247 -3.86 9.51 27.86
CA ALA A 247 -2.91 9.25 28.93
C ALA A 247 -2.80 7.75 29.25
N TRP A 248 -3.93 7.02 29.27
CA TRP A 248 -3.93 5.58 29.51
C TRP A 248 -3.20 4.81 28.41
N ALA A 249 -3.45 5.14 27.13
CA ALA A 249 -2.77 4.51 25.99
C ALA A 249 -1.24 4.68 26.08
N ASN A 250 -0.79 5.91 26.35
CA ASN A 250 0.62 6.23 26.48
C ASN A 250 1.27 5.57 27.72
N GLN A 251 0.51 5.31 28.79
CA GLN A 251 1.01 4.65 30.00
C GLN A 251 1.09 3.12 29.87
N ASN A 252 0.21 2.48 29.09
CA ASN A 252 0.16 1.02 28.96
C ASN A 252 1.39 0.42 28.25
N ARG A 253 2.07 1.21 27.39
CA ARG A 253 3.26 0.84 26.58
C ARG A 253 3.07 -0.26 25.54
N ALA A 254 1.84 -0.77 25.38
CA ALA A 254 1.50 -1.65 24.27
C ALA A 254 1.64 -0.93 22.92
N PRO A 255 1.95 -1.65 21.83
CA PRO A 255 1.96 -1.04 20.51
C PRO A 255 0.56 -0.58 20.11
N VAL A 256 0.47 0.58 19.47
CA VAL A 256 -0.80 1.19 19.07
C VAL A 256 -1.04 1.01 17.56
N LEU A 257 -2.23 0.53 17.20
CA LEU A 257 -2.79 0.55 15.85
C LEU A 257 -3.90 1.61 15.80
N SER A 258 -3.71 2.68 15.02
CA SER A 258 -4.74 3.69 14.80
C SER A 258 -5.53 3.38 13.53
N ILE A 259 -6.86 3.24 13.63
CA ILE A 259 -7.74 3.03 12.47
C ILE A 259 -8.32 4.37 12.05
N ASP A 260 -8.12 4.73 10.78
CA ASP A 260 -8.55 6.01 10.20
C ASP A 260 -8.15 7.21 11.07
N PRO A 261 -6.85 7.41 11.39
CA PRO A 261 -6.43 8.54 12.22
C PRO A 261 -6.64 9.89 11.51
N PRO A 262 -6.77 10.99 12.26
CA PRO A 262 -6.77 12.34 11.70
C PRO A 262 -5.40 12.72 11.14
N VAL A 263 -5.35 13.70 10.22
CA VAL A 263 -4.08 14.22 9.65
C VAL A 263 -3.25 14.98 10.68
N HIS A 264 -3.92 15.79 11.52
CA HIS A 264 -3.28 16.61 12.54
C HIS A 264 -3.32 15.88 13.88
N GLU A 265 -2.33 15.04 14.12
CA GLU A 265 -1.96 14.66 15.48
C GLU A 265 -1.11 15.80 16.05
N VAL A 266 -1.73 16.61 16.90
CA VAL A 266 -1.04 17.65 17.68
C VAL A 266 -0.05 16.97 18.62
N GLU A 267 1.02 17.64 19.02
CA GLU A 267 2.14 17.21 19.90
C GLU A 267 1.77 16.49 21.22
N GLN A 268 0.48 16.32 21.54
CA GLN A 268 -0.03 15.63 22.74
C GLN A 268 -0.91 14.39 22.41
N GLY A 269 -0.81 13.85 21.19
CA GLY A 269 -1.56 12.68 20.73
C GLY A 269 -1.04 11.32 21.23
N ILE A 270 -1.64 10.25 20.71
CA ILE A 270 -1.16 8.88 20.88
C ILE A 270 -0.29 8.55 19.67
N ASP A 271 1.00 8.27 19.88
CA ASP A 271 1.88 7.87 18.77
C ASP A 271 1.52 6.45 18.29
N ALA A 272 1.11 6.36 17.03
CA ALA A 272 0.74 5.09 16.42
C ALA A 272 1.98 4.36 15.92
N LYS A 273 2.11 3.07 16.25
CA LYS A 273 3.11 2.21 15.60
C LYS A 273 2.70 1.86 14.18
N TRP A 274 1.39 1.68 13.98
CA TRP A 274 0.77 1.42 12.70
C TRP A 274 -0.49 2.25 12.54
N SER A 275 -0.75 2.72 11.33
CA SER A 275 -1.99 3.43 11.00
C SER A 275 -2.65 2.79 9.79
N LEU A 276 -3.97 2.61 9.86
CA LEU A 276 -4.75 2.02 8.77
C LEU A 276 -5.63 3.09 8.12
N ALA A 277 -5.25 3.52 6.92
CA ALA A 277 -6.06 4.36 6.06
C ALA A 277 -7.11 3.52 5.32
N LEU A 278 -8.25 4.13 4.96
CA LEU A 278 -9.39 3.44 4.35
C LEU A 278 -9.66 3.97 2.94
N GLY A 279 -9.57 3.10 1.93
CA GLY A 279 -9.78 3.43 0.52
C GLY A 279 -8.61 4.19 -0.11
N LEU A 280 -8.45 5.47 0.23
CA LEU A 280 -7.30 6.30 -0.14
C LEU A 280 -6.75 7.01 1.10
N PRO A 281 -5.42 7.19 1.21
CA PRO A 281 -4.82 7.78 2.40
C PRO A 281 -5.07 9.28 2.48
N LEU A 282 -5.29 9.77 3.69
CA LEU A 282 -5.09 11.19 4.00
C LEU A 282 -3.57 11.49 4.06
N PRO A 283 -3.13 12.75 4.04
CA PRO A 283 -1.70 13.08 4.14
C PRO A 283 -1.17 12.91 5.57
N LEU A 284 -1.14 11.66 6.05
CA LEU A 284 -0.74 11.32 7.41
C LEU A 284 0.74 11.68 7.66
N GLY A 285 1.01 12.26 8.83
CA GLY A 285 2.36 12.66 9.27
C GLY A 285 3.21 11.49 9.76
N GLU A 286 4.35 11.79 10.38
CA GLU A 286 5.27 10.78 10.92
C GLU A 286 4.71 10.08 12.17
N HIS A 287 3.89 10.75 12.97
CA HIS A 287 3.22 10.21 14.17
C HIS A 287 2.26 9.05 13.87
N ALA A 288 1.81 8.92 12.62
CA ALA A 288 1.02 7.79 12.15
C ALA A 288 1.84 6.48 12.06
N GLY A 289 3.16 6.54 12.22
CA GLY A 289 4.06 5.39 12.14
C GLY A 289 4.01 4.72 10.78
N ARG A 290 3.94 3.39 10.76
CA ARG A 290 3.85 2.62 9.50
C ARG A 290 2.42 2.67 8.96
N VAL A 291 2.25 3.29 7.80
CA VAL A 291 0.94 3.45 7.18
C VAL A 291 0.58 2.20 6.36
N TYR A 292 -0.66 1.75 6.51
CA TYR A 292 -1.27 0.70 5.71
C TYR A 292 -2.53 1.26 5.06
N LEU A 293 -2.90 0.68 3.92
CA LEU A 293 -4.12 1.01 3.20
C LEU A 293 -5.05 -0.19 3.20
N CYS A 294 -6.31 0.04 3.57
CA CYS A 294 -7.38 -0.94 3.56
C CYS A 294 -8.32 -0.71 2.37
N ASP A 295 -8.63 -1.76 1.63
CA ASP A 295 -9.75 -1.75 0.69
C ASP A 295 -11.07 -1.83 1.46
N ILE A 296 -11.98 -0.91 1.16
CA ILE A 296 -13.34 -0.86 1.73
C ILE A 296 -14.43 -1.07 0.67
N GLY A 297 -14.05 -1.54 -0.52
CA GLY A 297 -14.96 -1.97 -1.58
C GLY A 297 -15.51 -0.84 -2.45
N ILE A 298 -14.78 0.28 -2.59
CA ILE A 298 -15.21 1.39 -3.46
C ILE A 298 -14.98 1.01 -4.94
N PRO A 299 -16.04 0.98 -5.78
CA PRO A 299 -15.88 0.65 -7.20
C PRO A 299 -15.12 1.74 -7.97
N GLN A 300 -14.40 1.34 -9.02
CA GLN A 300 -13.58 2.23 -9.85
C GLN A 300 -14.37 3.44 -10.40
N GLN A 301 -15.61 3.24 -10.87
CA GLN A 301 -16.43 4.31 -11.44
C GLN A 301 -16.84 5.37 -10.41
N VAL A 302 -16.93 5.00 -9.13
CA VAL A 302 -17.22 5.95 -8.03
C VAL A 302 -16.06 6.93 -7.84
N PHE A 303 -14.82 6.46 -8.00
CA PHE A 303 -13.64 7.35 -8.01
C PHE A 303 -13.67 8.31 -9.20
N GLN A 304 -14.03 7.81 -10.38
CA GLN A 304 -14.10 8.63 -11.60
C GLN A 304 -15.15 9.76 -11.47
N GLU A 305 -16.29 9.50 -10.82
CA GLU A 305 -17.33 10.50 -10.59
C GLU A 305 -16.87 11.68 -9.71
N VAL A 306 -15.93 11.46 -8.80
CA VAL A 306 -15.31 12.52 -7.99
C VAL A 306 -14.02 13.10 -8.61
N GLY A 307 -13.72 12.73 -9.86
CA GLY A 307 -12.57 13.24 -10.60
C GLY A 307 -11.24 12.52 -10.32
N ILE A 308 -11.28 11.33 -9.73
CA ILE A 308 -10.09 10.51 -9.45
C ILE A 308 -9.96 9.42 -10.53
N ASN A 309 -8.87 9.46 -11.30
CA ASN A 309 -8.53 8.35 -12.18
C ASN A 309 -7.91 7.24 -11.33
N TYR A 310 -8.66 6.19 -11.04
CA TYR A 310 -8.26 5.14 -10.10
C TYR A 310 -7.94 3.82 -10.81
N HIS A 311 -6.84 3.19 -10.39
CA HIS A 311 -6.56 1.78 -10.61
C HIS A 311 -6.12 1.18 -9.28
N SER A 312 -6.59 -0.02 -8.99
CA SER A 312 -6.36 -0.65 -7.69
C SER A 312 -4.86 -0.83 -7.38
N PRO A 313 -4.35 -0.29 -6.26
CA PRO A 313 -2.99 -0.53 -5.80
C PRO A 313 -2.85 -1.83 -4.98
N PHE A 314 -3.96 -2.54 -4.76
CA PHE A 314 -4.07 -3.64 -3.80
C PHE A 314 -3.54 -4.99 -4.29
N GLY A 315 -3.41 -5.18 -5.61
CA GLY A 315 -3.13 -6.49 -6.17
C GLY A 315 -4.17 -7.52 -5.71
N CYS A 316 -3.74 -8.56 -5.00
CA CYS A 316 -4.61 -9.60 -4.44
C CYS A 316 -4.90 -9.45 -2.93
N LYS A 317 -4.42 -8.39 -2.28
CA LYS A 317 -4.53 -8.17 -0.82
C LYS A 317 -5.60 -7.14 -0.50
N PHE A 318 -6.30 -7.28 0.63
CA PHE A 318 -7.22 -6.24 1.11
C PHE A 318 -6.55 -5.17 1.96
N VAL A 319 -5.38 -5.47 2.51
CA VAL A 319 -4.56 -4.53 3.29
C VAL A 319 -3.13 -4.57 2.77
N ILE A 320 -2.57 -3.41 2.43
CA ILE A 320 -1.21 -3.27 1.89
C ILE A 320 -0.40 -2.25 2.70
N PRO A 321 0.91 -2.45 2.89
CA PRO A 321 1.78 -1.42 3.45
C PRO A 321 1.95 -0.27 2.45
N LEU A 322 2.08 0.94 2.98
CA LEU A 322 2.45 2.14 2.26
C LEU A 322 3.76 2.69 2.82
N HIS A 323 4.66 3.07 1.92
CA HIS A 323 5.92 3.73 2.26
C HIS A 323 5.86 5.18 1.77
N SER A 324 6.58 6.08 2.41
CA SER A 324 6.72 7.44 1.86
C SER A 324 7.45 7.33 0.52
N ALA A 325 6.88 7.96 -0.52
CA ALA A 325 7.51 8.07 -1.83
C ALA A 325 8.64 9.11 -1.83
#